data_AF-A0A945WNN1-F1
#
_entry.id   AF-A0A945WNN1-F1
#
_cell.length_a   1.000
_cell.length_b   1.000
_cell.length_c   1.000
_cell.angle_alpha   90.00
_cell.angle_beta   90.00
_cell.angle_gamma   90.00
#
_symmetry.space_group_name_H-M   'P 1'
#
loop_
_entity.id
_entity.type
_entity.pdbx_description
1 polymer ?
#
loop_
_entity_poly.entity_id
_entity_poly.type
_entity_poly.pdbx_seq_one_letter_code
_entity_poly.pdbx_strand_id
1 'polypeptide(L)' 'MAEESNIWAVSIDDGRLRTRTFDRYLRIEQLPKIPRWREVVRTAYFVLSNPAIEPETRSSLQSELEKTKAILKRAAIN' A
#
# COMPACT_ATOMS: atom_id res chain seq x y z
N MET A 1 11.47 -0.19 6.38
CA MET A 1 10.19 -0.15 5.61
C MET A 1 8.96 0.23 6.43
N ALA A 2 8.50 -0.57 7.41
CA ALA A 2 7.32 -0.21 8.21
C ALA A 2 7.60 0.92 9.23
N GLU A 3 8.71 0.81 9.96
CA GLU A 3 9.14 1.82 10.94
C GLU A 3 9.56 3.14 10.29
N GLU A 4 10.18 3.09 9.12
CA GLU A 4 10.64 4.30 8.40
C GLU A 4 9.51 5.05 7.68
N SER A 5 8.46 4.35 7.23
CA SER A 5 7.39 5.00 6.47
C SER A 5 6.26 5.52 7.37
N ASN A 6 6.06 4.94 8.56
CA ASN A 6 5.00 5.29 9.51
C ASN A 6 3.58 5.28 8.91
N ILE A 7 3.39 4.61 7.76
CA ILE A 7 2.11 4.54 7.03
C ILE A 7 1.20 3.47 7.64
N TRP A 8 1.77 2.37 8.11
CA TRP A 8 1.05 1.28 8.74
C TRP A 8 1.44 1.20 10.21
N ALA A 9 0.43 1.14 11.09
CA ALA A 9 0.66 0.91 12.50
C ALA A 9 1.43 -0.41 12.68
N VAL A 10 2.61 -0.33 13.31
CA VAL A 10 3.40 -1.49 13.70
C VAL A 10 2.80 -2.03 14.99
N SER A 11 2.45 -3.32 15.00
CA SER A 11 2.01 -4.03 16.20
C SER A 11 3.04 -5.08 16.55
N ILE A 12 3.38 -5.20 17.83
CA ILE A 12 4.23 -6.29 18.32
C ILE A 12 3.34 -7.50 18.53
N ASP A 13 3.63 -8.59 17.82
CA ASP A 13 2.93 -9.86 17.95
C ASP A 13 4.02 -10.94 18.12
N ASP A 14 3.98 -11.68 19.23
CA ASP A 14 4.94 -12.74 19.58
C ASP A 14 6.44 -12.32 19.48
N GLY A 15 6.77 -11.13 19.99
CA GLY A 15 8.13 -10.61 20.00
C GLY A 15 8.69 -10.17 18.63
N ARG A 16 7.87 -10.16 17.58
CA ARG A 16 8.24 -9.67 16.24
C ARG A 16 7.40 -8.45 15.84
N LEU A 17 8.06 -7.47 15.24
CA LEU A 17 7.39 -6.30 14.65
C LEU A 17 6.60 -6.76 13.42
N ARG A 18 5.28 -6.56 13.44
CA ARG A 18 4.38 -6.96 12.34
C ARG A 18 3.60 -5.77 11.81
N THR A 19 3.42 -5.73 10.50
CA THR A 19 2.48 -4.84 9.82
C THR A 19 1.22 -5.61 9.44
N ARG A 20 0.46 -6.09 10.44
CA ARG A 20 -0.75 -6.94 10.26
C ARG A 20 -1.79 -6.37 9.28
N THR A 21 -1.84 -5.05 9.13
CA THR A 21 -2.76 -4.41 8.18
C THR A 21 -2.22 -4.51 6.76
N PHE A 22 -0.93 -4.30 6.53
CA PHE A 22 -0.29 -4.45 5.22
C PHE A 22 -0.33 -5.90 4.73
N ASP A 23 -0.07 -6.87 5.61
CA ASP A 23 -0.05 -8.30 5.26
C ASP A 23 -1.41 -8.77 4.69
N ARG A 24 -2.51 -8.16 5.16
CA ARG A 24 -3.86 -8.43 4.64
C ARG A 24 -4.10 -7.91 3.22
N TYR A 25 -3.35 -6.90 2.78
CA TYR A 25 -3.40 -6.42 1.39
C TYR A 25 -2.58 -7.29 0.43
N LEU A 26 -1.72 -8.17 0.94
CA LEU A 26 -0.95 -9.11 0.12
C LEU A 26 -1.73 -10.38 -0.23
N ARG A 27 -2.93 -10.59 0.35
CA ARG A 27 -3.78 -11.76 0.13
C ARG A 27 -5.21 -11.32 -0.18
N ILE A 28 -5.72 -11.69 -1.34
CA ILE A 28 -7.07 -11.32 -1.79
C ILE A 28 -8.13 -11.74 -0.75
N GLU A 29 -7.99 -12.94 -0.18
CA GLU A 29 -8.90 -13.51 0.82
C GLU A 29 -8.95 -12.73 2.13
N GLN A 30 -7.92 -11.94 2.44
CA GLN A 30 -7.78 -11.20 3.69
C GLN A 30 -8.06 -9.70 3.53
N LEU A 31 -8.45 -9.28 2.32
CA LEU A 31 -8.76 -7.88 2.03
C LEU A 31 -9.88 -7.39 2.95
N PRO A 32 -9.68 -6.29 3.68
CA PRO A 32 -10.71 -5.73 4.53
C PRO A 32 -11.89 -5.21 3.68
N LYS A 33 -13.12 -5.46 4.14
CA LYS A 33 -14.36 -4.98 3.49
C LYS A 33 -14.39 -3.46 3.28
N ILE A 34 -13.74 -2.70 4.16
CA ILE A 34 -13.54 -1.26 4.03
C ILE A 34 -12.03 -1.02 3.87
N PRO A 35 -11.51 -0.97 2.62
CA PRO A 35 -10.09 -0.80 2.39
C PRO A 35 -9.64 0.62 2.73
N ARG A 36 -8.57 0.73 3.52
CA ARG A 36 -7.81 1.96 3.79
C ARG A 36 -6.97 2.37 2.59
N TRP A 37 -7.64 2.74 1.50
CA TRP A 37 -7.00 3.06 0.22
C TRP A 37 -5.97 4.20 0.31
N ARG A 38 -6.14 5.14 1.24
CA ARG A 38 -5.15 6.22 1.49
C ARG A 38 -3.80 5.68 1.95
N GLU A 39 -3.79 4.64 2.80
CA GLU A 39 -2.55 4.01 3.30
C GLU A 39 -1.87 3.20 2.18
N VAL A 40 -2.66 2.50 1.36
CA VAL A 40 -2.16 1.76 0.18
C VAL A 40 -1.48 2.71 -0.82
N VAL A 41 -2.15 3.82 -1.17
CA VAL A 41 -1.60 4.84 -2.09
C VAL A 41 -0.32 5.47 -1.52
N ARG A 42 -0.29 5.81 -0.23
CA ARG A 42 0.92 6.33 0.42
C ARG A 42 2.08 5.34 0.35
N THR A 43 1.81 4.05 0.50
CA THR A 43 2.84 3.00 0.42
C THR A 43 3.45 2.92 -0.97
N ALA A 44 2.61 2.99 -2.01
CA ALA A 44 3.09 3.03 -3.39
C ALA A 44 3.98 4.26 -3.64
N TYR A 45 3.59 5.44 -3.14
CA TYR A 45 4.42 6.64 -3.25
C TYR A 45 5.74 6.52 -2.49
N PHE A 46 5.74 5.93 -1.30
CA PHE A 46 6.97 5.69 -0.54
C PHE A 46 7.93 4.78 -1.34
N VAL A 47 7.44 3.69 -1.92
CA VAL A 47 8.25 2.81 -2.77
C VAL A 47 8.76 3.54 -4.02
N LEU A 48 7.93 4.38 -4.66
CA LEU A 48 8.34 5.20 -5.81
C LEU A 48 9.35 6.30 -5.46
N SER A 49 9.40 6.74 -4.20
CA SER A 49 10.38 7.71 -3.72
C SER A 49 11.79 7.13 -3.55
N ASN A 50 11.91 5.80 -3.51
CA ASN A 50 13.21 5.14 -3.48
C ASN A 50 13.89 5.26 -4.86
N PRO A 51 15.08 5.89 -4.97
CA PRO A 51 15.79 6.01 -6.24
C PRO A 51 16.37 4.68 -6.75
N ALA A 52 16.55 3.68 -5.86
CA ALA A 52 17.13 2.38 -6.19
C ALA A 52 16.10 1.35 -6.72
N ILE A 53 14.86 1.76 -6.96
CA ILE A 53 13.84 0.90 -7.55
C ILE A 53 14.13 0.64 -9.03
N GLU A 54 14.01 -0.63 -9.45
CA GLU A 54 14.17 -1.01 -10.85
C GLU A 54 13.18 -0.24 -11.75
N PRO A 55 13.62 0.28 -12.92
CA PRO A 55 12.77 1.09 -13.81
C PRO A 55 11.48 0.38 -14.24
N GLU A 56 11.54 -0.93 -14.50
CA GLU A 56 10.38 -1.72 -14.85
C GLU A 56 9.37 -1.80 -13.70
N THR A 57 9.86 -2.06 -12.49
CA THR A 57 9.02 -2.11 -11.28
C THR A 57 8.39 -0.75 -10.99
N ARG A 58 9.14 0.34 -11.20
CA ARG A 58 8.63 1.72 -11.09
C ARG A 58 7.48 1.96 -12.07
N SER A 59 7.66 1.60 -13.33
CA SER A 59 6.65 1.79 -14.39
C SER A 59 5.38 0.99 -14.11
N SER A 60 5.51 -0.29 -13.76
CA SER A 60 4.38 -1.14 -13.38
C SER A 60 3.63 -0.58 -12.15
N LEU A 61 4.37 -0.17 -11.12
CA LEU A 61 3.77 0.40 -9.91
C LEU A 61 3.03 1.71 -10.18
N GLN A 62 3.58 2.59 -11.03
CA GLN A 62 2.89 3.80 -11.46
C GLN A 62 1.60 3.50 -12.23
N SER A 63 1.63 2.53 -13.15
CA SER A 63 0.44 2.11 -13.91
C SER A 63 -0.68 1.62 -12.99
N GLU A 64 -0.36 0.74 -12.05
CA GLU A 64 -1.33 0.21 -11.09
C GLU A 64 -1.87 1.29 -10.12
N LEU A 65 -1.01 2.23 -9.74
CA LEU A 65 -1.41 3.37 -8.91
C LEU A 65 -2.42 4.27 -9.63
N GLU A 66 -2.21 4.55 -10.92
CA GLU A 66 -3.15 5.35 -11.71
C GLU A 66 -4.48 4.64 -11.92
N LYS A 67 -4.48 3.32 -12.19
CA LYS A 67 -5.71 2.51 -12.24
C LYS A 67 -6.49 2.60 -10.92
N THR A 68 -5.78 2.45 -9.80
CA THR A 68 -6.38 2.53 -8.47
C THR A 68 -7.00 3.90 -8.22
N LYS A 69 -6.31 5.00 -8.56
CA LYS A 69 -6.86 6.36 -8.46
C LYS A 69 -8.10 6.56 -9.32
N ALA A 70 -8.11 6.03 -10.55
CA ALA A 70 -9.26 6.13 -11.44
C ALA A 70 -10.50 5.43 -10.85
N ILE A 71 -10.32 4.25 -10.26
CA ILE A 71 -11.38 3.51 -9.55
C ILE A 71 -11.88 4.32 -8.34
N LEU A 72 -10.97 4.85 -7.52
CA LEU A 72 -11.33 5.64 -6.34
C LEU A 72 -12.06 6.93 -6.70
N LYS A 73 -11.63 7.62 -7.77
CA LYS A 73 -12.31 8.83 -8.28
C LYS A 73 -13.73 8.51 -8.72
N ARG A 74 -13.96 7.37 -9.39
CA ARG A 74 -15.31 6.91 -9.76
C ARG A 74 -16.15 6.59 -8.53
N ALA A 75 -15.57 5.93 -7.52
CA ALA A 75 -16.27 5.56 -6.30
C ALA A 75 -16.61 6.75 -5.40
N ALA A 76 -15.82 7.83 -5.42
CA ALA A 76 -16.04 9.03 -4.62
C ALA A 76 -17.07 10.02 -5.22
N ILE A 77 -17.49 9.80 -6.45
CA ILE A 77 -18.47 10.65 -7.17
C ILE A 77 -19.91 10.08 -7.04
N ASN A 78 -20.08 8.91 -6.41
CA ASN A 78 -21.40 8.32 -6.11
C ASN A 78 -21.80 8.51 -4.64
#